data_AF-A0A3D0EVE6-F1
#
_entry.id   AF-A0A3D0EVE6-F1
#
_cell.length_a   1.000
_cell.length_b   1.000
_cell.length_c   1.000
_cell.angle_alpha   90.00
_cell.angle_beta   90.00
_cell.angle_gamma   90.00
#
_symmetry.space_group_name_H-M   'P 1'
#
loop_
_entity.id
_entity.type
_entity.pdbx_description
1 polymer ?
#
loop_
_entity_poly.entity_id
_entity_poly.type
_entity_poly.pdbx_seq_one_letter_code
_entity_poly.pdbx_strand_id
1 'polypeptide(L)' 'GIEGLTADESSGLLSFLKEHVTQPAFTCRLRWEQDTFVLWDNRGCCHHAFNDYDGHRRELYRTTVKGEVPA' A
#
# COMPACT_ATOMS: atom_id res chain seq x y z
N GLY A 1 10.43 -0.02 -14.90
CA GLY A 1 10.18 -1.22 -15.71
C GLY A 1 10.65 -2.44 -14.95
N ILE A 2 10.66 -3.60 -15.58
CA ILE A 2 11.25 -4.84 -15.05
C ILE A 2 12.59 -5.03 -15.76
N GLU A 3 13.64 -5.36 -15.01
CA GLU A 3 14.96 -5.58 -15.57
C GLU A 3 14.93 -6.72 -16.61
N GLY A 4 15.62 -6.51 -17.74
CA GLY A 4 15.64 -7.48 -18.85
C GLY A 4 14.42 -7.45 -19.78
N LEU A 5 13.42 -6.61 -19.52
CA LEU A 5 12.24 -6.46 -20.37
C LEU A 5 12.16 -5.09 -21.04
N THR A 6 11.49 -5.04 -22.20
CA THR A 6 11.11 -3.77 -22.83
C THR A 6 10.08 -3.03 -21.97
N ALA A 7 9.86 -1.75 -22.26
CA ALA A 7 8.89 -0.93 -21.55
C ALA A 7 7.45 -1.47 -21.70
N ASP A 8 7.09 -1.92 -22.90
CA ASP A 8 5.74 -2.41 -23.20
C ASP A 8 5.47 -3.74 -22.47
N GLU A 9 6.42 -4.68 -22.51
CA GLU A 9 6.34 -5.94 -21.76
C GLU A 9 6.25 -5.69 -20.25
N SER A 10 7.11 -4.80 -19.75
CA SER A 10 7.10 -4.40 -18.33
C SER A 10 5.76 -3.80 -17.92
N SER A 11 5.17 -2.95 -18.75
CA SER A 11 3.92 -2.26 -18.46
C SER A 11 2.76 -3.24 -18.31
N GLY A 12 2.65 -4.21 -19.23
CA GLY A 12 1.63 -5.26 -19.16
C GLY A 12 1.73 -6.08 -17.87
N LEU A 13 2.93 -6.58 -17.55
CA LEU A 13 3.17 -7.38 -16.35
C LEU A 13 2.93 -6.59 -15.06
N LEU A 14 3.45 -5.36 -14.97
CA LEU A 14 3.24 -4.52 -13.78
C LEU A 14 1.78 -4.16 -13.59
N SER A 15 1.02 -3.97 -14.66
CA SER A 15 -0.44 -3.71 -14.57
C SER A 15 -1.17 -4.93 -14.04
N PHE A 16 -0.89 -6.12 -14.59
CA PHE A 16 -1.43 -7.39 -14.10
C PHE A 16 -1.11 -7.63 -12.61
N LEU A 17 0.16 -7.45 -12.22
CA LEU A 17 0.58 -7.66 -10.83
C LEU A 17 -0.12 -6.69 -9.87
N LYS A 18 -0.22 -5.40 -10.23
CA LYS A 18 -0.95 -4.40 -9.44
C LYS A 18 -2.42 -4.77 -9.29
N GLU A 19 -3.08 -5.14 -10.39
CA GLU A 19 -4.48 -5.55 -10.37
C GLU A 19 -4.68 -6.78 -9.48
N HIS A 20 -3.80 -7.79 -9.58
CA HIS A 20 -3.87 -8.99 -8.76
C HIS A 20 -3.71 -8.69 -7.26
N VAL A 21 -2.65 -7.97 -6.85
CA VAL A 21 -2.36 -7.75 -5.42
C VAL A 21 -3.35 -6.79 -4.75
N THR A 22 -4.13 -6.03 -5.52
CA THR A 22 -5.13 -5.08 -5.00
C THR A 22 -6.56 -5.62 -5.01
N GLN A 23 -6.77 -6.89 -5.38
CA GLN A 23 -8.09 -7.51 -5.36
C GLN A 23 -8.67 -7.53 -3.94
N PRO A 24 -9.99 -7.29 -3.76
CA PRO A 24 -10.62 -7.23 -2.45
C PRO A 24 -10.34 -8.44 -1.55
N ALA A 25 -10.21 -9.63 -2.14
CA ALA A 25 -9.91 -10.89 -1.44
C ALA A 25 -8.58 -10.87 -0.67
N PHE A 26 -7.63 -10.01 -1.03
CA PHE A 26 -6.33 -9.85 -0.37
C PHE A 26 -6.24 -8.60 0.50
N THR A 27 -7.37 -7.93 0.77
CA THR A 27 -7.39 -6.67 1.49
C THR A 27 -8.21 -6.74 2.77
N CYS A 28 -7.84 -5.90 3.73
CA CYS A 28 -8.70 -5.52 4.84
C CYS A 28 -8.84 -3.99 4.86
N ARG A 29 -9.99 -3.50 5.34
CA ARG A 29 -10.21 -2.05 5.52
C ARG A 29 -10.31 -1.71 7.00
N LEU A 30 -9.33 -0.98 7.49
CA LEU A 30 -9.31 -0.43 8.84
C LEU A 30 -10.19 0.83 8.91
N ARG A 31 -11.11 0.87 9.86
CA ARG A 31 -11.83 2.10 10.25
C ARG A 31 -11.12 2.73 11.45
N TRP A 32 -10.74 3.99 11.32
CA TRP A 32 -10.04 4.72 12.37
C TRP A 32 -11.00 5.23 13.43
N GLU A 33 -10.60 5.10 14.68
CA GLU A 33 -11.22 5.74 15.84
C GLU A 33 -10.14 6.42 16.69
N GLN A 34 -10.56 7.29 17.61
CA GLN A 34 -9.62 7.91 18.54
C GLN A 34 -8.84 6.82 19.30
N ASP A 35 -7.55 7.07 19.52
CA ASP A 35 -6.63 6.16 20.20
C ASP A 35 -6.38 4.80 19.50
N THR A 36 -6.85 4.63 18.26
CA THR A 36 -6.49 3.48 17.43
C THR A 36 -5.00 3.51 17.11
N PHE A 37 -4.27 2.48 17.56
CA PHE A 37 -2.87 2.24 17.21
C PHE A 37 -2.77 1.07 16.24
N VAL A 38 -2.06 1.27 15.12
CA VAL A 38 -1.85 0.23 14.11
C VAL A 38 -0.37 0.10 13.80
N LEU A 39 0.05 -1.16 13.65
CA LEU A 39 1.33 -1.55 13.10
C LEU A 39 1.08 -2.36 11.82
N TRP A 40 1.80 -2.06 10.75
CA TRP A 40 1.80 -2.87 9.53
C TRP A 40 3.24 -3.15 9.09
N ASP A 41 3.45 -4.32 8.47
CA ASP A 41 4.75 -4.73 7.94
C ASP A 41 4.96 -4.12 6.54
N ASN A 42 5.87 -3.16 6.44
CA ASN A 42 6.16 -2.47 5.18
C ASN A 42 6.95 -3.32 4.15
N ARG A 43 7.26 -4.58 4.45
CA ARG A 43 7.76 -5.58 3.49
C ARG A 43 6.65 -6.44 2.91
N GLY A 44 5.68 -6.81 3.74
CA GLY A 44 4.64 -7.79 3.41
C GLY A 44 3.32 -7.20 2.94
N CYS A 45 3.08 -5.91 3.15
CA CYS A 45 1.80 -5.30 2.78
C CYS A 45 1.94 -3.97 2.03
N CYS A 46 0.91 -3.67 1.24
CA CYS A 46 0.66 -2.35 0.68
C CYS A 46 -0.51 -1.70 1.44
N HIS A 47 -0.54 -0.37 1.48
CA HIS A 47 -1.65 0.38 2.06
C HIS A 47 -2.13 1.46 1.09
N HIS A 48 -3.41 1.82 1.21
CA HIS A 48 -4.04 2.86 0.40
C HIS A 48 -4.81 3.82 1.30
N ALA A 49 -4.60 5.13 1.08
CA ALA A 49 -5.36 6.17 1.75
C ALA A 49 -6.58 6.52 0.89
N PHE A 50 -7.77 6.33 1.43
CA PHE A 50 -9.01 6.81 0.82
C PHE A 50 -9.20 8.28 1.18
N ASN A 51 -9.47 9.13 0.19
CA ASN A 51 -9.80 10.53 0.40
C ASN A 51 -11.32 10.72 0.42
N ASP A 52 -12.01 10.03 1.33
CA ASP A 52 -13.48 9.94 1.41
C ASP A 52 -14.07 10.70 2.61
N TYR A 53 -13.42 11.77 3.03
CA TYR A 53 -13.77 12.56 4.22
C TYR A 53 -13.76 14.08 3.95
N ASP A 54 -14.25 14.49 2.79
CA ASP A 54 -14.30 15.89 2.38
C ASP A 54 -14.92 16.82 3.45
N GLY A 55 -14.29 17.96 3.68
CA GLY A 55 -14.71 18.93 4.71
C GLY A 55 -14.30 18.58 6.15
N HIS A 56 -13.63 17.44 6.38
CA HIS A 56 -13.14 17.04 7.69
C HIS A 56 -11.61 17.02 7.75
N ARG A 57 -11.04 17.52 8.85
CA ARG A 57 -9.60 17.39 9.14
C ARG A 57 -9.32 15.96 9.63
N ARG A 58 -8.35 15.30 9.01
CA ARG A 58 -7.84 13.99 9.43
C ARG A 58 -6.33 14.06 9.61
N GLU A 59 -5.84 13.82 10.82
CA GLU A 59 -4.43 13.91 11.18
C GLU A 59 -4.02 12.65 11.95
N LEU A 60 -2.86 12.10 11.60
CA LEU A 60 -2.29 10.90 12.21
C LEU A 60 -0.81 11.13 12.45
N TYR A 61 -0.32 10.64 13.59
CA TYR A 61 1.10 10.60 13.88
C TYR A 61 1.61 9.19 13.58
N ARG A 62 2.74 9.11 12.86
CA ARG A 62 3.40 7.84 12.57
C ARG A 62 4.88 7.93 12.88
N THR A 63 5.45 6.80 13.27
CA THR A 63 6.89 6.57 13.26
C THR A 63 7.20 5.39 12.35
N THR A 64 8.45 5.27 11.91
CA THR A 64 8.90 4.20 11.01
C THR A 64 10.08 3.49 11.64
N VAL A 65 10.02 2.16 11.68
CA VAL A 65 11.14 1.32 12.09
C VAL A 65 12.09 1.14 10.89
N LYS A 66 13.38 1.37 11.09
CA LYS A 66 14.40 1.18 10.04
C LYS A 66 14.46 -0.30 9.62
N GLY A 67 14.35 -0.55 8.32
CA GLY A 67 14.53 -1.88 7.72
C GLY A 67 15.96 -2.14 7.21
N GLU A 68 16.11 -3.24 6.48
CA GLU A 68 17.33 -3.61 5.77
C GLU A 68 17.11 -3.60 4.25
N VAL A 69 18.17 -3.84 3.48
CA VAL A 69 18.04 -4.00 2.02
C VAL A 69 17.26 -5.28 1.73
N PRO A 70 16.19 -5.25 0.90
CA PRO A 70 15.49 -6.46 0.49
C PRO A 70 16.46 -7.47 -0.15
N ALA A 71 16.34 -8.75 0.25
CA ALA A 71 17.11 -9.84 -0.33
C ALA A 71 16.67 -10.18 -1.76
#